data_AF-A0A2D6Q337-F1
#
_entry.id   AF-A0A2D6Q337-F1
#
_cell.length_a   1.000
_cell.length_b   1.000
_cell.length_c   1.000
_cell.angle_alpha   90.00
_cell.angle_beta   90.00
_cell.angle_gamma   90.00
#
_symmetry.space_group_name_H-M   'P 1'
#
loop_
_entity.id
_entity.type
_entity.pdbx_description
1 polymer ?
#
loop_
_entity_poly.entity_id
_entity_poly.type
_entity_poly.pdbx_seq_one_letter_code
_entity_poly.pdbx_strand_id
1 'polypeptide(L)'
;MIEKIRSYTSRIQPWWTIIGAPIVQEAIFRFIPHQLLYVSTGKFWEIGITTSIIFASIHWYFGRRFVVLAFFAGLFYWWLMVNFGIIGAILGHSAVNIIWLRRRRRSRTE
;
A
#
# COMPACT_ATOMS: atom_id res chain seq x y z
N MET A 1 16.71 26.27 13.08
CA MET A 1 16.58 25.68 11.72
C MET A 1 16.09 24.23 11.76
N ILE A 2 16.69 23.39 12.59
CA ILE A 2 16.32 21.96 12.76
C ILE A 2 14.87 21.78 13.21
N GLU A 3 14.36 22.58 14.16
CA GLU A 3 12.98 22.45 14.64
C GLU A 3 11.91 22.84 13.60
N LYS A 4 12.18 23.85 12.76
CA LYS A 4 11.30 24.21 11.63
C LYS A 4 11.24 23.06 10.62
N ILE A 5 12.37 22.46 10.26
CA ILE A 5 12.40 21.32 9.32
C ILE A 5 11.65 20.11 9.91
N ARG A 6 11.80 19.86 11.21
CA ARG A 6 11.10 18.77 11.93
C ARG A 6 9.59 18.96 11.97
N SER A 7 9.10 20.19 12.14
CA SER A 7 7.66 20.47 12.15
C SER A 7 7.05 20.36 10.74
N TYR A 8 7.75 20.81 9.70
CA TYR A 8 7.31 20.63 8.30
C TYR A 8 7.25 19.15 7.91
N THR A 9 8.30 18.37 8.22
CA THR A 9 8.32 16.92 7.94
C THR A 9 7.22 16.18 8.69
N SER A 10 6.88 16.55 9.92
CA SER A 10 5.76 15.93 10.66
C SER A 10 4.37 16.22 10.07
N ARG A 11 4.19 17.33 9.34
CA ARG A 11 2.93 17.68 8.67
C ARG A 11 2.81 17.07 7.28
N ILE A 12 3.93 16.81 6.60
CA ILE A 12 3.98 16.18 5.27
C ILE A 12 3.89 14.65 5.35
N GLN A 13 4.50 14.04 6.38
CA GLN A 13 4.48 12.58 6.61
C GLN A 13 3.08 11.94 6.57
N PRO A 14 2.02 12.52 7.16
CA PRO A 14 0.68 11.96 7.11
C PRO A 14 0.13 11.91 5.68
N TRP A 15 0.23 13.02 4.93
CA TRP A 15 -0.28 13.11 3.56
C TRP A 15 0.49 12.21 2.60
N TRP A 16 1.81 12.15 2.75
CA TRP A 16 2.62 11.20 1.99
C TRP A 16 2.19 9.76 2.25
N THR A 17 1.99 9.37 3.51
CA THR A 17 1.57 8.01 3.86
C THR A 17 0.15 7.69 3.36
N ILE A 18 -0.76 8.67 3.34
CA ILE A 18 -2.15 8.48 2.95
C ILE A 18 -2.34 8.50 1.43
N ILE A 19 -1.59 9.33 0.69
CA ILE A 19 -1.84 9.57 -0.74
C ILE A 19 -0.61 9.22 -1.57
N GLY A 20 0.53 9.85 -1.29
CA GLY A 20 1.72 9.74 -2.14
C GLY A 20 2.29 8.32 -2.21
N ALA A 21 2.47 7.67 -1.07
CA ALA A 21 2.97 6.30 -0.99
C ALA A 21 2.02 5.31 -1.67
N PRO A 22 0.69 5.31 -1.43
CA PRO A 22 -0.26 4.48 -2.19
C PRO A 22 -0.16 4.66 -3.70
N ILE A 23 -0.09 5.89 -4.22
CA ILE A 23 0.03 6.12 -5.68
C ILE A 23 1.26 5.39 -6.25
N VAL A 24 2.43 5.59 -5.63
CA VAL A 24 3.68 4.99 -6.10
C VAL A 24 3.66 3.47 -5.93
N GLN A 25 3.20 2.98 -4.78
CA GLN A 25 3.17 1.54 -4.48
C GLN A 25 2.19 0.81 -5.40
N GLU A 26 0.99 1.34 -5.63
CA GLU A 26 0.03 0.72 -6.54
C GLU A 26 0.48 0.80 -8.00
N ALA A 27 1.18 1.86 -8.42
CA ALA A 27 1.78 1.91 -9.75
C ALA A 27 2.80 0.78 -9.96
N ILE A 28 3.71 0.58 -9.00
CA ILE A 28 4.79 -0.41 -9.11
C ILE A 28 4.28 -1.83 -8.97
N PHE A 29 3.49 -2.11 -7.93
CA PHE A 29 3.14 -3.49 -7.59
C PHE A 29 1.87 -3.98 -8.27
N ARG A 30 1.00 -3.08 -8.77
CA ARG A 30 -0.30 -3.45 -9.35
C ARG A 30 -0.37 -3.05 -10.82
N PHE A 31 -0.20 -1.77 -11.14
CA PHE A 31 -0.36 -1.29 -12.51
C PHE A 31 0.67 -1.93 -13.47
N ILE A 32 1.96 -1.93 -13.13
CA ILE A 32 2.99 -2.50 -13.99
C ILE A 32 2.76 -4.02 -14.22
N PRO A 33 2.59 -4.87 -13.18
CA PRO A 33 2.29 -6.28 -13.38
C PRO A 33 0.96 -6.52 -14.10
N HIS A 34 -0.04 -5.66 -13.88
CA HIS A 34 -1.30 -5.75 -14.61
C HIS A 34 -1.09 -5.56 -16.11
N GLN A 35 -0.44 -4.47 -16.51
CA GLN A 35 -0.22 -4.14 -17.92
C GLN A 35 0.72 -5.12 -18.61
N LEU A 36 1.83 -5.50 -17.97
CA LEU A 36 2.87 -6.31 -18.60
C LEU A 36 2.58 -7.80 -18.58
N LEU A 37 1.92 -8.30 -17.53
CA LEU A 37 1.77 -9.74 -17.31
C LEU A 37 0.30 -10.18 -17.37
N TYR A 38 -0.62 -9.46 -16.74
CA TYR A 38 -2.01 -9.95 -16.62
C TYR A 38 -2.80 -9.77 -17.90
N VAL A 39 -2.73 -8.61 -18.56
CA VAL A 39 -3.47 -8.34 -19.80
C VAL A 39 -3.14 -9.37 -20.89
N SER A 40 -1.90 -9.85 -20.94
CA SER A 40 -1.44 -10.82 -21.95
C SER A 40 -1.68 -12.29 -21.57
N THR A 41 -1.76 -12.62 -20.27
CA THR A 41 -1.83 -14.03 -19.82
C THR A 41 -3.14 -14.43 -19.17
N GLY A 42 -3.93 -13.48 -18.66
CA GLY A 42 -5.14 -13.74 -17.89
C GLY A 42 -4.90 -14.43 -16.53
N LYS A 43 -3.65 -14.63 -16.11
CA LYS A 43 -3.28 -15.37 -14.89
C LYS A 43 -3.53 -14.56 -13.62
N PHE A 44 -4.80 -14.48 -13.21
CA PHE A 44 -5.24 -13.67 -12.09
C PHE A 44 -4.53 -14.04 -10.78
N TRP A 45 -4.52 -15.33 -10.43
CA TRP A 45 -4.04 -15.79 -9.13
C TRP A 45 -2.51 -15.76 -9.03
N GLU A 46 -1.82 -16.24 -10.05
CA GLU A 46 -0.37 -16.36 -10.07
C GLU A 46 0.29 -14.98 -9.98
N ILE A 47 -0.20 -14.00 -10.76
CA ILE A 47 0.31 -12.64 -10.72
C ILE A 47 -0.09 -11.95 -9.42
N GLY A 48 -1.34 -12.10 -8.99
CA GLY A 48 -1.85 -11.51 -7.76
C GLY A 48 -1.08 -11.98 -6.52
N ILE A 49 -0.86 -13.29 -6.40
CA ILE A 49 -0.09 -13.88 -5.29
C ILE A 49 1.37 -13.40 -5.34
N THR A 50 2.02 -13.49 -6.51
CA THR A 50 3.44 -13.13 -6.67
C THR A 50 3.69 -11.67 -6.31
N THR A 51 2.91 -10.75 -6.87
CA THR A 51 3.04 -9.31 -6.60
C THR A 51 2.71 -8.98 -5.14
N SER A 52 1.76 -9.70 -4.52
CA SER A 52 1.42 -9.53 -3.11
C SER A 52 2.50 -10.03 -2.16
N ILE A 53 3.20 -11.11 -2.50
CA ILE A 53 4.38 -11.58 -1.74
C ILE A 53 5.48 -10.51 -1.76
N ILE A 54 5.80 -9.97 -2.93
CA ILE A 54 6.84 -8.94 -3.07
C ILE A 54 6.43 -7.69 -2.28
N PHE A 55 5.18 -7.24 -2.45
CA PHE A 55 4.63 -6.11 -1.70
C PHE A 55 4.69 -6.31 -0.18
N ALA A 56 4.31 -7.49 0.31
CA ALA A 56 4.39 -7.79 1.75
C ALA A 56 5.83 -7.81 2.25
N SER A 57 6.75 -8.36 1.45
CA SER A 57 8.16 -8.52 1.80
C SER A 57 8.85 -7.19 2.02
N ILE A 58 8.56 -6.16 1.21
CA ILE A 58 9.14 -4.82 1.42
C ILE A 58 8.70 -4.18 2.74
N HIS A 59 7.63 -4.67 3.38
CA HIS A 59 7.10 -4.15 4.65
C HIS A 59 7.61 -4.91 5.89
N TRP A 60 8.60 -5.80 5.73
CA TRP A 60 9.14 -6.65 6.80
C TRP A 60 9.55 -5.88 8.07
N TYR A 61 10.07 -4.66 7.92
CA TYR A 61 10.52 -3.81 9.01
C TYR A 61 9.40 -3.32 9.95
N PHE A 62 8.12 -3.52 9.59
CA PHE A 62 6.97 -3.25 10.47
C PHE A 62 6.58 -4.45 11.35
N GLY A 63 7.27 -5.58 11.21
CA GLY A 63 7.07 -6.81 12.00
C GLY A 63 6.17 -7.85 11.34
N ARG A 64 6.31 -9.11 11.78
CA ARG A 64 5.70 -10.29 11.13
C ARG A 64 4.19 -10.19 10.95
N ARG A 65 3.46 -9.70 11.96
CA ARG A 65 2.00 -9.52 11.88
C ARG A 65 1.60 -8.53 10.78
N PHE A 66 2.39 -7.47 10.61
CA PHE A 66 2.14 -6.49 9.55
C PHE A 66 2.40 -7.08 8.17
N VAL A 67 3.44 -7.90 8.00
CA VAL A 67 3.73 -8.59 6.72
C VAL A 67 2.56 -9.46 6.29
N VAL A 68 2.00 -10.26 7.20
CA VAL A 68 0.83 -11.10 6.90
C VAL A 68 -0.37 -10.24 6.49
N LEU A 69 -0.64 -9.15 7.22
CA LEU A 69 -1.70 -8.20 6.85
C LEU A 69 -1.44 -7.54 5.48
N ALA A 70 -0.19 -7.15 5.20
CA ALA A 70 0.21 -6.53 3.95
C ALA A 70 0.07 -7.50 2.76
N PHE A 71 0.29 -8.79 2.97
CA PHE A 71 0.04 -9.82 1.96
C PHE A 71 -1.43 -9.88 1.58
N PHE A 72 -2.34 -10.02 2.56
CA PHE A 72 -3.78 -10.07 2.29
C PHE A 72 -4.32 -8.74 1.73
N ALA A 73 -3.84 -7.61 2.25
CA ALA A 73 -4.16 -6.30 1.68
C ALA A 73 -3.68 -6.21 0.23
N GLY A 74 -2.50 -6.74 -0.07
CA GLY A 74 -1.96 -6.81 -1.43
C GLY A 74 -2.82 -7.61 -2.39
N LEU A 75 -3.37 -8.75 -1.95
CA LEU A 75 -4.31 -9.55 -2.73
C LEU A 75 -5.62 -8.80 -2.98
N PHE A 76 -6.11 -8.10 -1.97
CA PHE A 76 -7.29 -7.26 -2.09
C PHE A 76 -7.07 -6.09 -3.07
N TYR A 77 -5.92 -5.42 -3.02
CA TYR A 77 -5.60 -4.34 -3.96
C TYR A 77 -5.39 -4.86 -5.39
N TRP A 78 -4.86 -6.08 -5.54
CA TRP A 78 -4.81 -6.74 -6.84
C TRP A 78 -6.23 -6.97 -7.41
N TRP A 79 -7.13 -7.51 -6.60
CA TRP A 79 -8.53 -7.66 -6.99
C TRP A 79 -9.16 -6.30 -7.36
N LEU A 80 -8.90 -5.24 -6.59
CA LEU A 80 -9.36 -3.90 -6.92
C LEU A 80 -8.80 -3.39 -8.26
N MET A 81 -7.50 -3.58 -8.51
CA MET A 81 -6.85 -3.18 -9.74
C MET A 81 -7.50 -3.85 -10.96
N VAL A 82 -7.76 -5.15 -10.89
CA VAL A 82 -8.33 -5.92 -12.02
C VAL A 82 -9.79 -5.54 -12.28
N ASN A 83 -10.58 -5.27 -11.24
CA ASN A 83 -12.03 -5.05 -11.37
C ASN A 83 -12.43 -3.58 -11.48
N PHE A 84 -11.65 -2.66 -10.89
CA PHE A 84 -11.98 -1.23 -10.79
C PHE A 84 -10.84 -0.32 -11.26
N GLY A 85 -9.73 -0.89 -11.73
CA GLY A 85 -8.57 -0.14 -12.20
C GLY A 85 -7.73 0.47 -11.09
N ILE A 86 -6.72 1.22 -11.51
CA ILE A 86 -5.68 1.76 -10.62
C ILE A 86 -6.24 2.75 -9.58
N ILE A 87 -7.26 3.51 -9.93
CA ILE A 87 -7.90 4.46 -9.00
C ILE A 87 -8.57 3.71 -7.85
N GLY A 88 -9.27 2.60 -8.12
CA GLY A 88 -9.86 1.76 -7.09
C GLY A 88 -8.83 1.20 -6.11
N ALA A 89 -7.71 0.68 -6.64
CA ALA A 89 -6.61 0.18 -5.81
C ALA A 89 -5.98 1.28 -4.92
N ILE A 90 -5.71 2.46 -5.50
CA ILE A 90 -5.16 3.61 -4.75
C ILE A 90 -6.10 4.04 -3.62
N LEU A 91 -7.40 4.16 -3.90
CA LEU A 91 -8.39 4.55 -2.88
C LEU A 91 -8.49 3.51 -1.77
N GLY A 92 -8.54 2.22 -2.12
CA GLY A 92 -8.55 1.11 -1.16
C GLY A 92 -7.32 1.13 -0.24
N HIS A 93 -6.12 1.31 -0.83
CA HIS A 93 -4.89 1.38 -0.07
C HIS A 93 -4.84 2.63 0.84
N SER A 94 -5.24 3.78 0.31
CA SER A 94 -5.32 5.02 1.07
C SER A 94 -6.23 4.89 2.30
N ALA A 95 -7.38 4.21 2.14
CA ALA A 95 -8.32 3.94 3.23
C ALA A 95 -7.72 3.06 4.33
N VAL A 96 -7.00 1.99 3.97
CA VAL A 96 -6.31 1.14 4.94
C VAL A 96 -5.22 1.92 5.69
N ASN A 97 -4.46 2.77 5.01
CA ASN A 97 -3.45 3.61 5.64
C ASN A 97 -4.05 4.62 6.62
N ILE A 98 -5.22 5.19 6.32
CA ILE A 98 -5.96 6.05 7.25
C ILE A 98 -6.34 5.27 8.53
N ILE A 99 -6.90 4.07 8.38
CA ILE A 99 -7.28 3.22 9.52
C ILE A 99 -6.06 2.87 10.37
N TRP A 100 -4.96 2.49 9.73
CA TRP A 100 -3.71 2.13 10.39
C TRP A 100 -3.11 3.30 11.18
N LEU A 101 -3.03 4.49 10.55
CA LEU A 101 -2.54 5.70 11.20
C LEU A 101 -3.41 6.12 12.39
N ARG A 102 -4.74 5.99 12.27
CA ARG A 102 -5.67 6.26 13.39
C ARG A 102 -5.42 5.31 14.56
N ARG A 103 -5.22 4.02 14.31
CA ARG A 103 -4.90 3.03 15.37
C ARG A 103 -3.56 3.32 16.05
N ARG A 104 -2.50 3.62 15.27
CA ARG A 104 -1.17 3.96 15.82
C ARG A 104 -1.15 5.24 16.65
N ARG A 105 -2.04 6.20 16.39
CA ARG A 105 -2.16 7.42 17.22
C ARG A 105 -2.77 7.11 18.59
N ARG A 106 -3.81 6.27 18.65
CA ARG A 106 -4.45 5.88 19.92
C ARG A 106 -3.51 5.12 20.85
N SER A 107 -2.72 4.19 20.31
CA SER A 107 -1.76 3.39 21.11
C SER A 107 -0.54 4.18 21.62
N ARG A 108 -0.44 5.48 21.35
CA ARG A 108 0.63 6.36 21.86
C ARG A 108 0.13 7.35 22.92
N THR A 109 -1.19 7.44 23.10
CA THR A 109 -1.85 8.33 24.07
C THR A 109 -2.38 7.57 25.29
N GLU A 110 -2.23 6.26 25.29
CA GLU A 110 -2.45 5.32 26.41
C GLU A 110 -1.07 4.87 26.93
#